data_AF-A0A4Q9W1H0-F1
#
_entry.id   AF-A0A4Q9W1H0-F1
#
_cell.length_a   1.000
_cell.length_b   1.000
_cell.length_c   1.000
_cell.angle_alpha   90.00
_cell.angle_beta   90.00
_cell.angle_gamma   90.00
#
_symmetry.space_group_name_H-M   'P 1'
#
loop_
_entity.id
_entity.type
_entity.pdbx_description
1 polymer ?
#
loop_
_entity_poly.entity_id
_entity_poly.type
_entity_poly.pdbx_seq_one_letter_code
_entity_poly.pdbx_strand_id
1 'polypeptide(L)'
;MKNKRKINNTLVYTISVLIIVVITLIAGIFPKAFGMYAQSVYDRITNWFGWLFLIIVFILDVFLIFLAFSRYGRFKLGSDEEEPEFSMLSWIGMLFSAGLGVGIVFWGVAEPLTH
;
A
#
# COMPACT_ATOMS: atom_id res chain seq x y z
N MET A 1 -7.66 25.98 25.88
CA MET A 1 -6.73 26.37 24.80
C MET A 1 -7.25 25.79 23.47
N LYS A 2 -8.22 26.48 22.88
CA LYS A 2 -8.83 26.13 21.59
C LYS A 2 -8.06 26.87 20.48
N ASN A 3 -7.93 26.23 19.32
CA ASN A 3 -7.72 26.86 18.00
C ASN A 3 -6.27 27.04 17.49
N LYS A 4 -5.64 25.97 16.97
CA LYS A 4 -4.51 26.04 15.99
C LYS A 4 -4.31 24.78 15.11
N ARG A 5 -5.36 24.22 14.48
CA ARG A 5 -5.19 23.26 13.34
C ARG A 5 -6.34 23.38 12.32
N LYS A 6 -6.47 24.53 11.68
CA LYS A 6 -6.99 24.56 10.29
C LYS A 6 -5.78 24.61 9.37
N ILE A 7 -5.14 23.45 9.22
CA ILE A 7 -4.10 23.25 8.20
C ILE A 7 -4.85 23.03 6.88
N ASN A 8 -4.30 23.58 5.79
CA ASN A 8 -4.89 23.78 4.47
C ASN A 8 -5.16 22.46 3.70
N ASN A 9 -5.90 21.51 4.29
CA ASN A 9 -6.18 20.17 3.75
C ASN A 9 -7.17 20.18 2.57
N THR A 10 -7.85 21.30 2.31
CA THR A 10 -8.82 21.43 1.22
C THR A 10 -8.13 21.29 -0.14
N LEU A 11 -6.92 21.81 -0.31
CA LEU A 11 -6.25 21.79 -1.62
C LEU A 11 -5.88 20.36 -2.06
N VAL A 12 -5.25 19.58 -1.17
CA VAL A 12 -4.91 18.17 -1.46
C VAL A 12 -6.17 17.36 -1.69
N TYR A 13 -7.20 17.56 -0.87
CA TYR A 13 -8.48 16.89 -1.04
C TYR A 13 -9.14 17.20 -2.39
N THR A 14 -9.24 18.48 -2.75
CA THR A 14 -9.89 18.92 -3.99
C THR A 14 -9.12 18.44 -5.22
N ILE A 15 -7.78 18.50 -5.22
CA ILE A 15 -6.97 18.00 -6.34
C ILE A 15 -7.14 16.48 -6.50
N SER A 16 -7.05 15.71 -5.41
CA SER A 16 -7.21 14.25 -5.47
C SER A 16 -8.59 13.86 -5.99
N VAL A 17 -9.66 14.50 -5.48
CA VAL A 17 -11.03 14.24 -5.95
C VAL A 17 -11.19 14.61 -7.43
N LEU A 18 -10.65 15.76 -7.85
CA LEU A 18 -10.73 16.20 -9.24
C LEU A 18 -10.03 15.19 -10.17
N ILE A 19 -8.83 14.73 -9.83
CA ILE A 19 -8.08 13.75 -10.62
C ILE A 19 -8.87 12.44 -10.73
N ILE A 20 -9.38 11.92 -9.61
CA ILE A 20 -10.17 10.68 -9.59
C ILE A 20 -11.39 10.82 -10.49
N VAL A 21 -12.20 11.88 -10.31
CA VAL A 21 -13.42 12.10 -11.08
C VAL A 21 -13.12 12.22 -12.57
N VAL A 22 -12.09 12.98 -12.96
CA VAL A 22 -11.72 13.15 -14.37
C VAL A 22 -11.29 11.82 -14.99
N ILE A 23 -10.42 11.05 -14.32
CA ILE A 23 -9.96 9.75 -14.84
C ILE A 23 -11.14 8.78 -14.94
N THR A 24 -12.00 8.71 -13.92
CA THR A 24 -13.18 7.82 -13.94
C THR A 24 -14.14 8.19 -15.06
N LEU A 25 -14.39 9.48 -15.30
CA LEU A 25 -15.24 9.93 -16.41
C LEU A 25 -14.65 9.56 -17.78
N ILE A 26 -13.34 9.78 -17.98
CA ILE A 26 -12.66 9.41 -19.23
C ILE A 26 -12.73 7.90 -19.46
N ALA A 27 -12.42 7.10 -18.44
CA ALA A 27 -12.48 5.65 -18.50
C ALA A 27 -13.91 5.13 -18.77
N GLY A 28 -14.92 5.78 -18.18
CA GLY A 28 -16.33 5.42 -18.37
C GLY A 28 -16.87 5.77 -19.76
N ILE A 29 -16.49 6.92 -20.32
CA ILE A 29 -16.95 7.36 -21.65
C ILE A 29 -16.21 6.61 -22.77
N PHE A 30 -14.91 6.33 -22.60
CA PHE A 30 -14.05 5.71 -23.62
C PHE A 30 -13.36 4.42 -23.12
N PRO A 31 -14.10 3.38 -22.74
CA PRO A 31 -13.53 2.21 -22.05
C PRO A 31 -12.50 1.44 -22.89
N LYS A 32 -12.77 1.24 -24.19
CA LYS A 32 -11.86 0.51 -25.08
C LYS A 32 -10.54 1.24 -25.30
N ALA A 33 -10.62 2.54 -25.60
CA ALA A 33 -9.42 3.36 -25.80
C ALA A 33 -8.61 3.44 -24.50
N PHE A 34 -9.28 3.72 -23.38
CA PHE A 34 -8.63 3.78 -22.07
C PHE A 34 -7.92 2.46 -21.73
N GLY A 35 -8.57 1.31 -21.94
CA GLY A 35 -7.97 0.00 -21.71
C GLY A 35 -6.71 -0.25 -22.55
N MET A 36 -6.73 0.08 -23.84
CA MET A 36 -5.55 -0.06 -24.70
C MET A 36 -4.38 0.83 -24.24
N TYR A 37 -4.66 2.09 -23.89
CA TYR A 37 -3.63 3.00 -23.38
C TYR A 37 -3.10 2.54 -22.02
N ALA A 38 -3.97 2.13 -21.11
CA ALA A 38 -3.59 1.60 -19.80
C ALA A 38 -2.69 0.36 -19.92
N GLN A 39 -3.03 -0.56 -20.82
CA GLN A 39 -2.20 -1.75 -21.09
C GLN A 39 -0.84 -1.35 -21.66
N SER A 40 -0.78 -0.44 -22.62
CA SER A 40 0.48 0.03 -23.20
C SER A 40 1.39 0.70 -22.15
N VAL A 41 0.81 1.47 -21.24
CA VAL A 41 1.54 2.07 -20.11
C VAL A 41 2.01 0.99 -19.14
N TYR A 42 1.14 0.05 -18.77
CA TYR A 42 1.48 -1.09 -17.92
C TYR A 42 2.67 -1.87 -18.49
N ASP A 43 2.60 -2.31 -19.75
CA ASP A 43 3.66 -3.05 -20.42
C ASP A 43 4.97 -2.27 -20.46
N ARG A 44 4.91 -0.95 -20.67
CA ARG A 44 6.11 -0.12 -20.68
C ARG A 44 6.73 -0.03 -19.28
N ILE A 45 5.92 0.16 -18.25
CA ILE A 45 6.42 0.23 -16.87
C ILE A 45 7.02 -1.12 -16.46
N THR A 46 6.32 -2.23 -16.70
CA THR A 46 6.80 -3.55 -16.29
C THR A 46 8.05 -3.98 -17.04
N ASN A 47 8.16 -3.70 -18.34
CA ASN A 47 9.35 -4.03 -19.11
C ASN A 47 10.59 -3.22 -18.69
N TRP A 48 10.44 -1.92 -18.43
CA TRP A 48 11.59 -1.05 -18.13
C TRP A 48 11.93 -0.96 -16.64
N PHE A 49 10.93 -1.00 -15.75
CA PHE A 49 11.07 -0.83 -14.31
C PHE A 49 10.78 -2.11 -13.50
N GLY A 50 10.42 -3.23 -14.13
CA GLY A 50 10.14 -4.48 -13.41
C GLY A 50 11.31 -4.98 -12.56
N TRP A 51 12.53 -4.92 -13.09
CA TRP A 51 13.74 -5.29 -12.34
C TRP A 51 13.97 -4.39 -11.12
N LEU A 52 13.69 -3.09 -11.24
CA LEU A 52 13.82 -2.14 -10.14
C LEU A 52 12.79 -2.45 -9.04
N PHE A 53 11.56 -2.79 -9.43
CA PHE A 53 10.52 -3.20 -8.49
C PHE A 53 10.96 -4.42 -7.68
N LEU A 54 11.49 -5.46 -8.33
CA LEU A 54 12.00 -6.66 -7.66
C LEU A 54 13.14 -6.35 -6.68
N ILE A 55 14.09 -5.50 -7.07
CA ILE A 55 15.20 -5.10 -6.20
C ILE A 55 14.70 -4.31 -4.98
N ILE A 56 13.76 -3.38 -5.17
CA ILE A 56 13.21 -2.59 -4.07
C ILE A 56 12.50 -3.50 -3.06
N VAL A 57 11.64 -4.41 -3.54
CA VAL A 57 10.94 -5.37 -2.67
C VAL A 57 11.95 -6.22 -1.90
N PHE A 58 12.96 -6.77 -2.59
CA PHE A 58 14.01 -7.57 -1.96
C PHE A 58 14.81 -6.77 -0.90
N ILE A 59 15.19 -5.53 -1.19
CA ILE A 59 15.92 -4.68 -0.24
C ILE A 59 15.05 -4.37 0.98
N LEU A 60 13.77 -4.09 0.81
CA LEU A 60 12.85 -3.84 1.93
C LEU A 60 12.70 -5.10 2.79
N ASP A 61 12.57 -6.27 2.20
CA ASP A 61 12.49 -7.54 2.95
C ASP A 61 13.77 -7.81 3.74
N VAL A 62 14.94 -7.70 3.09
CA VAL A 62 16.23 -7.86 3.77
C VAL A 62 16.40 -6.82 4.88
N PHE A 63 15.96 -5.57 4.64
CA PHE A 63 16.01 -4.51 5.64
C PHE A 63 15.12 -4.82 6.85
N LEU A 64 13.89 -5.31 6.64
CA LEU A 64 12.98 -5.68 7.73
C LEU A 64 13.49 -6.89 8.51
N ILE A 65 14.01 -7.92 7.83
CA ILE A 65 14.66 -9.07 8.48
C ILE A 65 15.86 -8.59 9.31
N PHE A 66 16.71 -7.76 8.73
CA PHE A 66 17.84 -7.17 9.44
C PHE A 66 17.36 -6.40 10.67
N LEU A 67 16.33 -5.55 10.55
CA LEU A 67 15.78 -4.79 11.67
C LEU A 67 15.33 -5.73 12.80
N ALA A 68 14.60 -6.79 12.48
CA ALA A 68 14.07 -7.77 13.42
C ALA A 68 15.17 -8.49 14.23
N PHE A 69 16.28 -8.88 13.60
CA PHE A 69 17.39 -9.58 14.27
C PHE A 69 18.47 -8.64 14.81
N SER A 70 18.52 -7.39 14.36
CA SER A 70 19.48 -6.41 14.82
C SER A 70 19.18 -5.91 16.25
N ARG A 71 20.09 -5.10 16.79
CA ARG A 71 19.87 -4.39 18.05
C ARG A 71 18.64 -3.47 18.04
N TYR A 72 18.19 -3.05 16.86
CA TYR A 72 17.06 -2.13 16.71
C TYR A 72 15.71 -2.82 16.89
N GLY A 73 15.61 -4.14 16.64
CA GLY A 73 14.38 -4.91 16.88
C GLY A 73 14.04 -5.06 18.37
N ARG A 74 15.00 -4.80 19.26
CA ARG A 74 14.76 -4.73 20.72
C ARG A 74 14.24 -3.38 21.19
N PHE A 75 14.22 -2.37 20.32
CA PHE A 75 13.78 -1.04 20.68
C PHE A 75 12.26 -1.00 20.75
N LYS A 76 11.74 -0.51 21.88
CA LYS A 76 10.31 -0.37 22.11
C LYS A 76 9.81 0.91 21.44
N LEU A 77 8.71 0.80 20.68
CA LEU A 77 8.06 1.95 20.05
C LEU A 77 7.11 2.64 21.04
N GLY A 78 7.68 3.31 22.03
CA GLY A 78 6.96 3.95 23.13
C GLY A 78 7.91 4.35 24.24
N SER A 79 7.38 4.73 25.40
CA SER A 79 8.21 4.92 26.59
C SER A 79 8.62 3.57 27.21
N ASP A 80 9.78 3.53 27.89
CA ASP A 80 10.34 2.28 28.43
C ASP A 80 9.39 1.59 29.42
N GLU A 81 8.55 2.34 30.12
CA GLU A 81 7.59 1.86 31.12
C GLU A 81 6.19 1.55 30.56
N GLU A 82 5.94 1.80 29.27
CA GLU A 82 4.59 1.68 28.66
C GLU A 82 4.18 0.24 28.34
N GLU A 83 3.13 -0.30 28.92
CA GLU A 83 2.68 -1.65 28.52
C GLU A 83 1.97 -1.64 27.15
N PRO A 84 2.00 -2.74 26.38
CA PRO A 84 1.24 -2.83 25.13
C PRO A 84 -0.26 -2.59 25.34
N GLU A 85 -0.85 -1.68 24.56
CA GLU A 85 -2.29 -1.37 24.65
C GLU A 85 -3.20 -2.57 24.32
N PHE A 86 -2.71 -3.49 23.49
CA PHE A 86 -3.46 -4.67 23.02
C PHE A 86 -2.72 -5.94 23.39
N SER A 87 -3.49 -6.99 23.72
CA SER A 87 -2.93 -8.33 23.91
C SER A 87 -2.31 -8.84 22.61
N MET A 88 -1.30 -9.72 22.71
CA MET A 88 -0.61 -10.27 21.54
C MET A 88 -1.57 -10.89 20.51
N LEU A 89 -2.59 -11.62 20.96
CA LEU A 89 -3.56 -12.24 20.06
C LEU A 89 -4.43 -11.20 19.36
N SER A 90 -4.87 -10.16 20.09
CA SER A 90 -5.64 -9.06 19.51
C SER A 90 -4.79 -8.26 18.51
N TRP A 91 -3.52 -8.02 18.82
CA TRP A 91 -2.58 -7.33 17.93
C TRP A 91 -2.33 -8.11 16.63
N ILE A 92 -2.08 -9.42 16.72
CA ILE A 92 -1.96 -10.28 15.53
C ILE A 92 -3.26 -10.25 14.71
N GLY A 93 -4.43 -10.33 15.37
CA GLY A 93 -5.73 -10.25 14.71
C GLY A 93 -5.94 -8.91 13.96
N MET A 94 -5.47 -7.80 14.52
CA MET A 94 -5.51 -6.50 13.84
C MET A 94 -4.60 -6.47 12.60
N LEU A 95 -3.39 -7.04 12.67
CA LEU A 95 -2.48 -7.12 11.51
C LEU A 95 -3.10 -7.93 10.36
N PHE A 96 -3.72 -9.08 10.68
CA PHE A 96 -4.42 -9.88 9.67
C PHE A 96 -5.61 -9.12 9.08
N SER A 97 -6.37 -8.41 9.90
CA SER A 97 -7.52 -7.63 9.45
C SER A 97 -7.13 -6.44 8.56
N ALA A 98 -5.97 -5.82 8.84
CA ALA A 98 -5.43 -4.72 8.02
C ALA A 98 -4.75 -5.22 6.74
N GLY A 99 -4.12 -6.40 6.76
CA GLY A 99 -3.29 -6.92 5.67
C GLY A 99 -4.02 -7.83 4.67
N LEU A 100 -5.00 -8.62 5.10
CA LEU A 100 -5.71 -9.53 4.21
C LEU A 100 -6.82 -8.79 3.45
N GLY A 101 -6.54 -8.43 2.20
CA GLY A 101 -7.51 -7.80 1.29
C GLY A 101 -8.19 -8.75 0.32
N VAL A 102 -9.08 -8.18 -0.52
CA VAL A 102 -9.76 -8.88 -1.64
C VAL A 102 -8.77 -9.58 -2.58
N GLY A 103 -7.53 -9.10 -2.67
CA GLY A 103 -6.47 -9.68 -3.49
C GLY A 103 -6.22 -11.16 -3.23
N ILE A 104 -6.22 -11.60 -1.96
CA ILE A 104 -5.97 -13.01 -1.61
C ILE A 104 -7.14 -13.90 -2.00
N VAL A 105 -8.38 -13.40 -1.86
CA VAL A 105 -9.58 -14.16 -2.25
C VAL A 105 -9.62 -14.38 -3.77
N PHE A 106 -9.19 -13.40 -4.55
CA PHE A 106 -9.17 -13.50 -6.00
C PHE A 106 -7.95 -14.29 -6.51
N TRP A 107 -6.75 -13.82 -6.16
CA TRP A 107 -5.50 -14.39 -6.69
C TRP A 107 -5.06 -15.68 -6.00
N GLY A 108 -5.48 -15.95 -4.76
CA GLY A 108 -5.11 -17.17 -4.05
C GLY A 108 -5.63 -18.46 -4.70
N VAL A 109 -6.73 -18.39 -5.46
CA VAL A 109 -7.24 -19.51 -6.27
C VAL A 109 -6.83 -19.35 -7.73
N ALA A 110 -6.82 -18.13 -8.27
CA ALA A 110 -6.52 -17.90 -9.67
C ALA A 110 -5.06 -18.17 -10.05
N GLU A 111 -4.10 -17.80 -9.18
CA GLU A 111 -2.67 -17.96 -9.46
C GLU A 111 -2.25 -19.43 -9.64
N PRO A 112 -2.60 -20.39 -8.75
CA PRO A 112 -2.24 -21.80 -8.93
C PRO A 112 -2.91 -22.50 -10.12
N LEU A 113 -3.99 -21.93 -10.66
CA LEU A 113 -4.67 -22.45 -11.84
C LEU A 113 -4.09 -21.91 -13.15
N THR A 114 -3.34 -20.81 -13.10
CA THR A 114 -2.84 -20.10 -14.28
C THR A 114 -1.36 -20.30 -14.54
N HIS A 115 -0.62 -20.87 -13.58
CA HIS A 115 0.79 -21.24 -13.67
C HIS A 115 0.97 -22.75 -13.49
#